data_AF-A0A8T4UVK5-F1
#
_entry.id   AF-A0A8T4UVK5-F1
#
_cell.length_a   1.000
_cell.length_b   1.000
_cell.length_c   1.000
_cell.angle_alpha   90.00
_cell.angle_beta   90.00
_cell.angle_gamma   90.00
#
_symmetry.space_group_name_H-M   'P 1'
#
loop_
_entity.id
_entity.type
_entity.pdbx_description
1 polymer ?
#
loop_
_entity_poly.entity_id
_entity_poly.type
_entity_poly.pdbx_seq_one_letter_code
_entity_poly.pdbx_strand_id
1 'polypeptide(L)'
;MVKVLIYEDGEDDLVARYASLTSQHDVHVRHNRAGPMFWVHERFQEFGFKPENFQNGYGNPKEESADVYFVDGLNGHCFYLLSDLPKERTFVNSDSQTVNQEAKKRGFNVVGNESVDAIVERIIGRN
;
A
#
# COMPACT_ATOMS: atom_id res chain seq x y z
N MET A 1 -17.05 -0.93 -4.81
CA MET A 1 -16.14 -0.54 -3.71
C MET A 1 -15.02 -1.56 -3.68
N VAL A 2 -13.77 -1.11 -3.76
CA VAL A 2 -12.58 -1.97 -3.82
C VAL A 2 -11.92 -2.01 -2.46
N LYS A 3 -11.40 -3.17 -2.07
CA LYS A 3 -10.51 -3.29 -0.92
C LYS A 3 -9.07 -3.07 -1.35
N VAL A 4 -8.46 -2.00 -0.82
CA VAL A 4 -7.06 -1.64 -1.07
C VAL A 4 -6.26 -1.96 0.18
N LEU A 5 -5.17 -2.72 0.05
CA LEU A 5 -4.26 -3.02 1.16
C LEU A 5 -2.88 -2.43 0.91
N ILE A 6 -2.44 -1.58 1.83
CA ILE A 6 -1.16 -0.87 1.75
C ILE A 6 -0.24 -1.44 2.83
N TYR A 7 0.89 -2.00 2.41
CA TYR A 7 2.00 -2.30 3.30
C TYR A 7 2.98 -1.14 3.25
N GLU A 8 3.19 -0.46 4.38
CA GLU A 8 4.02 0.75 4.48
C GLU A 8 5.15 0.56 5.49
N ASP A 9 6.33 1.13 5.20
CA ASP A 9 7.52 1.06 6.06
C ASP A 9 8.18 2.41 6.37
N GLY A 10 7.66 3.52 5.83
CA GLY A 10 8.04 4.90 6.12
C GLY A 10 6.90 5.74 6.72
N GLU A 11 7.18 6.97 7.16
CA GLU A 11 6.21 7.77 7.95
C GLU A 11 5.57 8.97 7.24
N ASP A 12 6.17 9.54 6.20
CA ASP A 12 5.93 10.97 5.96
C ASP A 12 4.91 11.34 4.87
N ASP A 13 4.44 10.42 4.03
CA ASP A 13 3.57 10.78 2.90
C ASP A 13 2.47 9.78 2.51
N LEU A 14 2.25 8.70 3.28
CA LEU A 14 1.15 7.75 3.02
C LEU A 14 -0.20 8.47 2.92
N VAL A 15 -0.50 9.37 3.85
CA VAL A 15 -1.74 10.15 3.83
C VAL A 15 -1.85 10.97 2.53
N ALA A 16 -0.77 11.66 2.14
CA ALA A 16 -0.78 12.48 0.93
C ALA A 16 -0.99 11.65 -0.35
N ARG A 17 -0.43 10.42 -0.39
CA ARG A 17 -0.54 9.53 -1.55
C ARG A 17 -1.89 8.85 -1.67
N TYR A 18 -2.48 8.40 -0.56
CA TYR A 18 -3.62 7.49 -0.58
C TYR A 18 -4.94 8.09 -0.06
N ALA A 19 -4.94 9.32 0.48
CA ALA A 19 -6.16 9.95 0.99
C ALA A 19 -7.28 10.07 -0.05
N SER A 20 -6.97 10.23 -1.34
CA SER A 20 -7.98 10.28 -2.40
C SER A 20 -8.83 9.00 -2.44
N LEU A 21 -8.21 7.84 -2.20
CA LEU A 21 -8.86 6.52 -2.26
C LEU A 21 -9.88 6.32 -1.13
N THR A 22 -9.70 6.95 0.04
CA THR A 22 -10.53 6.70 1.23
C THR A 22 -11.98 7.11 1.05
N SER A 23 -12.25 8.05 0.12
CA SER A 23 -13.60 8.50 -0.21
C SER A 23 -14.42 7.48 -1.02
N GLN A 24 -13.77 6.51 -1.68
CA GLN A 24 -14.42 5.60 -2.63
C GLN A 24 -14.13 4.11 -2.35
N HIS A 25 -13.12 3.81 -1.54
CA HIS A 25 -12.58 2.47 -1.37
C HIS A 25 -12.37 2.13 0.10
N ASP A 26 -12.37 0.83 0.40
CA ASP A 26 -12.04 0.33 1.74
C ASP A 26 -10.53 0.18 1.83
N VAL A 27 -9.87 1.20 2.37
CA VAL A 27 -8.40 1.29 2.44
C VAL A 27 -7.93 0.73 3.79
N HIS A 28 -7.06 -0.28 3.71
CA HIS A 28 -6.41 -0.95 4.83
C HIS A 28 -4.93 -0.66 4.81
N VAL A 29 -4.34 -0.41 5.98
CA VAL A 29 -2.93 -0.06 6.11
C VAL A 29 -2.26 -0.97 7.12
N ARG A 30 -1.11 -1.51 6.74
CA ARG A 30 -0.23 -2.35 7.53
C ARG A 30 1.13 -1.68 7.61
N HIS A 31 1.43 -1.09 8.76
CA HIS A 31 2.61 -0.26 8.92
C HIS A 31 3.67 -0.97 9.77
N ASN A 32 4.92 -1.00 9.32
CA ASN A 32 6.00 -1.68 10.04
C ASN A 32 6.93 -0.68 10.74
N ARG A 33 6.43 -0.06 11.80
CA ARG A 33 7.27 0.68 12.75
C ARG A 33 7.02 0.22 14.19
N ALA A 34 8.10 -0.16 14.85
CA ALA A 34 8.13 -0.29 16.30
C ALA A 34 8.09 1.11 16.94
N GLY A 35 6.90 1.64 17.23
CA GLY A 35 6.75 2.91 17.91
C GLY A 35 5.29 3.31 18.14
N PRO A 36 5.01 4.19 19.13
CA PRO A 36 3.67 4.71 19.36
C PRO A 36 3.24 5.62 18.19
N MET A 37 2.28 5.16 17.42
CA MET A 37 1.73 5.86 16.24
C MET A 37 0.50 6.71 16.55
N PHE A 38 0.49 7.35 17.73
CA PHE A 38 -0.65 8.19 18.16
C PHE A 38 -0.91 9.34 17.18
N TRP A 39 0.15 10.02 16.71
CA TRP A 39 0.04 11.11 15.73
C TRP A 39 -0.45 10.66 14.35
N VAL A 40 -0.16 9.40 13.99
CA VAL A 40 -0.60 8.81 12.72
C VAL A 40 -2.10 8.56 12.76
N HIS A 41 -2.66 8.13 13.89
CA HIS A 41 -4.10 7.87 14.02
C HIS A 41 -4.98 9.11 13.80
N GLU A 42 -4.66 10.23 14.46
CA GLU A 42 -5.43 11.48 14.31
C GLU A 42 -5.35 12.00 12.87
N ARG A 43 -4.14 12.04 12.30
CA ARG A 43 -3.93 12.47 10.92
C ARG A 43 -4.56 11.52 9.90
N PHE A 44 -4.65 10.21 10.19
CA PHE A 44 -5.34 9.28 9.30
C PHE A 44 -6.85 9.56 9.27
N GLN A 45 -7.45 9.78 10.43
CA GLN A 45 -8.87 10.11 10.53
C GLN A 45 -9.22 11.42 9.80
N GLU A 46 -8.39 12.46 9.94
CA GLU A 46 -8.56 13.74 9.25
C GLU A 46 -8.67 13.61 7.72
N PHE A 47 -8.06 12.56 7.16
CA PHE A 47 -8.02 12.30 5.71
C PHE A 47 -8.88 11.08 5.32
N GLY A 48 -9.85 10.73 6.15
CA GLY A 48 -10.89 9.75 5.84
C GLY A 48 -10.47 8.28 6.01
N PHE A 49 -9.26 7.99 6.49
CA PHE A 49 -8.89 6.63 6.85
C PHE A 49 -9.67 6.18 8.09
N LYS A 50 -10.11 4.93 8.07
CA LYS A 50 -10.78 4.31 9.21
C LYS A 50 -9.74 3.78 10.20
N PRO A 51 -9.78 4.18 11.49
CA PRO A 51 -8.84 3.70 12.50
C PRO A 51 -8.76 2.17 12.59
N GLU A 52 -9.90 1.49 12.47
CA GLU A 52 -9.99 0.03 12.53
C GLU A 52 -9.33 -0.69 11.35
N ASN A 53 -9.09 0.00 10.23
CA ASN A 53 -8.43 -0.56 9.07
C ASN A 53 -6.90 -0.41 9.14
N PHE A 54 -6.40 0.24 10.19
CA PHE A 54 -4.99 0.44 10.44
C PHE A 54 -4.46 -0.58 11.44
N GLN A 55 -3.35 -1.23 11.12
CA GLN A 55 -2.69 -2.18 12.00
C GLN A 55 -1.17 -1.98 11.98
N ASN A 56 -0.56 -2.02 13.16
CA ASN A 56 0.89 -2.07 13.29
C ASN A 56 1.39 -3.52 13.09
N GLY A 57 2.44 -3.66 12.30
CA GLY A 57 2.92 -4.93 11.75
C GLY A 57 2.21 -5.30 10.44
N TYR A 58 2.88 -6.15 9.65
CA TYR A 58 2.39 -6.56 8.33
C TYR A 58 1.34 -7.68 8.34
N GLY A 59 0.94 -8.19 9.51
CA GLY A 59 0.03 -9.34 9.55
C GLY A 59 0.59 -10.57 8.80
N ASN A 60 -0.29 -11.42 8.29
CA ASN A 60 0.06 -12.50 7.36
C ASN A 60 -0.48 -12.16 5.97
N PRO A 61 0.36 -11.75 5.00
CA PRO A 61 -0.10 -11.37 3.66
C PRO A 61 -0.87 -12.46 2.92
N LYS A 62 -0.68 -13.73 3.28
CA LYS A 62 -1.41 -14.87 2.68
C LYS A 62 -2.86 -14.98 3.14
N GLU A 63 -3.16 -14.44 4.31
CA GLU A 63 -4.49 -14.49 4.92
C GLU A 63 -5.28 -13.21 4.62
N GLU A 64 -4.60 -12.15 4.20
CA GLU A 64 -5.22 -10.87 3.90
C GLU A 64 -5.57 -10.73 2.42
N SER A 65 -6.81 -11.06 2.05
CA SER A 65 -7.31 -10.81 0.70
C SER A 65 -7.69 -9.33 0.50
N ALA A 66 -7.18 -8.73 -0.57
CA ALA A 66 -7.53 -7.43 -1.10
C ALA A 66 -7.59 -7.47 -2.64
N ASP A 67 -8.30 -6.52 -3.24
CA ASP A 67 -8.42 -6.40 -4.70
C ASP A 67 -7.17 -5.77 -5.31
N VAL A 68 -6.53 -4.85 -4.57
CA VAL A 68 -5.28 -4.18 -4.94
C VAL A 68 -4.36 -4.12 -3.73
N TYR A 69 -3.08 -4.43 -3.95
CA TYR A 69 -2.03 -4.32 -2.95
C TYR A 69 -1.04 -3.25 -3.39
N PHE A 70 -0.74 -2.33 -2.48
CA PHE A 70 0.40 -1.44 -2.60
C PHE A 70 1.46 -1.88 -1.60
N VAL A 71 2.65 -2.13 -2.10
CA VAL A 71 3.85 -2.36 -1.30
C VAL A 71 4.65 -1.08 -1.39
N ASP A 72 4.39 -0.20 -0.43
CA ASP A 72 4.98 1.13 -0.33
C ASP A 72 6.09 1.09 0.71
N GLY A 73 7.29 1.50 0.34
CA GLY A 73 8.42 1.31 1.23
C GLY A 73 9.60 2.15 0.87
N LEU A 74 9.68 3.29 1.56
CA LEU A 74 10.74 4.27 1.45
C LEU A 74 12.10 3.74 1.93
N ASN A 75 12.22 2.52 2.47
CA ASN A 75 13.51 1.88 2.79
C ASN A 75 13.63 0.38 2.41
N GLY A 76 12.66 -0.19 1.70
CA GLY A 76 12.74 -1.56 1.18
C GLY A 76 12.51 -2.68 2.19
N HIS A 77 12.02 -2.39 3.40
CA HIS A 77 11.68 -3.38 4.41
C HIS A 77 10.41 -4.15 4.06
N CYS A 78 9.47 -3.58 3.30
CA CYS A 78 8.27 -4.28 2.84
C CYS A 78 8.54 -5.23 1.64
N PHE A 79 9.74 -5.23 1.05
CA PHE A 79 10.04 -5.96 -0.19
C PHE A 79 10.00 -7.49 -0.06
N TYR A 80 10.21 -8.02 1.14
CA TYR A 80 10.12 -9.47 1.37
C TYR A 80 8.68 -9.98 1.26
N LEU A 81 7.67 -9.13 1.49
CA LEU A 81 6.25 -9.51 1.41
C LEU A 81 5.84 -9.93 -0.01
N LEU A 82 6.57 -9.46 -1.03
CA LEU A 82 6.26 -9.74 -2.42
C LEU A 82 6.20 -11.24 -2.75
N SER A 83 6.95 -12.11 -2.08
CA SER A 83 6.86 -13.56 -2.36
C SER A 83 5.49 -14.16 -2.05
N ASP A 84 4.72 -13.50 -1.18
CA ASP A 84 3.44 -13.98 -0.69
C ASP A 84 2.25 -13.24 -1.34
N LEU A 85 2.52 -12.24 -2.18
CA LEU A 85 1.51 -11.41 -2.80
C LEU A 85 1.28 -11.75 -4.29
N PRO A 86 0.03 -11.68 -4.77
CA PRO A 86 -0.34 -11.93 -6.16
C PRO A 86 0.13 -10.81 -7.09
N LYS A 87 0.97 -11.16 -8.06
CA LYS A 87 1.72 -10.20 -8.91
C LYS A 87 0.82 -9.26 -9.70
N GLU A 88 -0.26 -9.79 -10.26
CA GLU A 88 -1.20 -9.12 -11.16
C GLU A 88 -1.91 -7.93 -10.52
N ARG A 89 -2.05 -7.95 -9.18
CA ARG A 89 -2.73 -6.92 -8.39
C ARG A 89 -1.83 -6.28 -7.33
N THR A 90 -0.52 -6.52 -7.40
CA THR A 90 0.46 -5.94 -6.50
C THR A 90 1.28 -4.87 -7.23
N PHE A 91 1.35 -3.69 -6.63
CA PHE A 91 2.05 -2.51 -7.12
C PHE A 91 3.11 -2.08 -6.12
N VAL A 92 4.36 -2.04 -6.57
CA VAL A 92 5.49 -1.58 -5.77
C VAL A 92 5.64 -0.07 -5.95
N ASN A 93 5.63 0.66 -4.84
CA ASN A 93 5.95 2.08 -4.80
C ASN A 93 7.23 2.27 -3.99
N SER A 94 8.29 2.76 -4.64
CA SER A 94 9.58 2.98 -3.99
C SER A 94 10.38 4.02 -4.75
N ASP A 95 11.10 4.88 -4.02
CA ASP A 95 12.05 5.83 -4.61
C ASP A 95 13.37 5.15 -5.03
N SER A 96 13.59 3.90 -4.61
CA SER A 96 14.80 3.16 -4.98
C SER A 96 14.68 2.57 -6.40
N GLN A 97 15.48 3.08 -7.32
CA GLN A 97 15.57 2.54 -8.68
C GLN A 97 15.95 1.04 -8.67
N THR A 98 16.81 0.62 -7.74
CA THR A 98 17.20 -0.79 -7.59
C THR A 98 16.02 -1.66 -7.19
N VAL A 99 15.22 -1.22 -6.20
CA VAL A 99 13.99 -1.93 -5.78
C VAL A 99 13.00 -2.04 -6.92
N ASN A 100 12.78 -0.95 -7.65
CA ASN A 100 11.87 -0.91 -8.80
C ASN A 100 12.33 -1.83 -9.95
N GLN A 101 13.64 -1.88 -10.23
CA GLN A 101 14.18 -2.79 -11.24
C GLN A 101 14.02 -4.26 -10.82
N GLU A 102 14.28 -4.57 -9.54
CA GLU A 102 14.13 -5.93 -9.03
C GLU A 102 12.67 -6.38 -9.01
N ALA A 103 11.73 -5.49 -8.61
CA ALA A 103 10.29 -5.73 -8.68
C ALA A 103 9.87 -6.13 -10.10
N LYS A 104 10.30 -5.35 -11.11
CA LYS A 104 10.02 -5.63 -12.53
C LYS A 104 10.60 -6.97 -12.98
N LYS A 105 11.86 -7.28 -12.63
CA LYS A 105 12.48 -8.58 -12.94
C LYS A 105 11.70 -9.75 -12.37
N ARG A 106 11.13 -9.59 -11.18
CA ARG A 106 10.29 -10.59 -10.50
C ARG A 106 8.85 -10.65 -11.05
N GLY A 107 8.48 -9.74 -11.95
CA GLY A 107 7.16 -9.69 -12.61
C GLY A 107 6.10 -8.89 -11.86
N PHE A 108 6.49 -8.02 -10.93
CA PHE A 108 5.57 -7.10 -10.25
C PHE A 108 5.37 -5.81 -11.03
N ASN A 109 4.22 -5.18 -10.79
CA ASN A 109 3.96 -3.83 -11.28
C ASN A 109 4.71 -2.81 -10.41
N VAL A 110 5.15 -1.71 -11.02
CA VAL A 110 5.76 -0.58 -10.32
C VAL A 110 4.92 0.65 -10.61
N VAL A 111 4.57 1.43 -9.58
CA VAL A 111 3.73 2.63 -9.69
C VAL A 111 4.36 3.67 -10.63
N GLY A 112 5.64 4.00 -10.41
CA GLY A 112 6.35 4.99 -11.23
C GLY A 112 5.73 6.37 -11.11
N ASN A 113 5.30 6.95 -12.23
CA ASN A 113 4.65 8.28 -12.27
C ASN A 113 3.11 8.19 -12.34
N GLU A 114 2.54 6.99 -12.26
CA GLU A 114 1.09 6.79 -12.29
C GLU A 114 0.49 7.14 -10.92
N SER A 115 -0.68 7.78 -10.87
CA SER A 115 -1.38 8.00 -9.61
C SER A 115 -2.02 6.71 -9.09
N VAL A 116 -2.15 6.59 -7.76
CA VAL A 116 -2.77 5.41 -7.14
C VAL A 116 -4.24 5.27 -7.53
N ASP A 117 -4.96 6.39 -7.73
CA ASP A 117 -6.33 6.41 -8.23
C ASP A 117 -6.43 5.77 -9.62
N ALA A 118 -5.58 6.17 -10.57
CA ALA A 118 -5.59 5.62 -11.93
C ALA A 118 -5.28 4.11 -11.93
N ILE A 119 -4.36 3.67 -11.05
CA ILE A 119 -4.06 2.24 -10.87
C ILE A 119 -5.30 1.49 -10.41
N VAL A 120 -5.99 1.98 -9.38
CA VAL A 120 -7.18 1.32 -8.82
C VAL A 120 -8.32 1.30 -9.84
N GLU A 121 -8.58 2.42 -10.53
CA GLU A 121 -9.59 2.51 -11.61
C GLU A 121 -9.33 1.50 -12.74
N ARG A 122 -8.07 1.34 -13.15
CA ARG A 122 -7.68 0.36 -14.16
C ARG A 122 -7.94 -1.08 -13.72
N ILE A 123 -7.73 -1.40 -12.45
CA ILE A 123 -8.02 -2.74 -11.92
C ILE A 123 -9.53 -2.96 -11.86
N ILE A 124 -10.31 -1.96 -11.46
CA ILE A 124 -11.77 -2.03 -11.46
C ILE A 124 -12.31 -2.27 -12.87
N GLY A 125 -11.86 -1.50 -13.86
CA GLY A 125 -12.33 -1.60 -15.25
C GLY A 125 -11.91 -2.87 -15.99
N ARG A 126 -11.12 -3.75 -15.37
CA ARG A 126 -10.72 -5.06 -15.92
C ARG A 126 -11.58 -6.22 -15.41
N ASN A 127 -12.43 -5.99 -14.41
CA ASN A 127 -13.40 -6.95 -13.88
C ASN A 127 -14.80 -6.72 -14.46
#